data_AF-A0A973XBV9-F1
#
_entry.id   AF-A0A973XBV9-F1
#
_cell.length_a   1.000
_cell.length_b   1.000
_cell.length_c   1.000
_cell.angle_alpha   90.00
_cell.angle_beta   90.00
_cell.angle_gamma   90.00
#
_symmetry.space_group_name_H-M   'P 1'
#
loop_
_entity.id
_entity.type
_entity.pdbx_description
1 polymer ?
#
loop_
_entity_poly.entity_id
_entity_poly.type
_entity_poly.pdbx_seq_one_letter_code
_entity_poly.pdbx_strand_id
1 'polypeptide(L)'
;MPPLPLQAANDAPDIADTEVAGLCGVCAAGCGVDIVLHQGRIQRIKPRKNHARGIVCTRGTRAAEVVYSPDRLLYPQRRVGARGEGRFERISWDEAYQFIVDKLQAIAAEHGPEALATYTGRGNFEFGLNEMFAPAGPAESSANAVLYPMGSPNATGVGSLCYVSYGMIAPTAVFGEVMHDVSEDIEHADLVLVWGANPFTASPPENMVRLKEAQARGARVVVIDHRRSETARALRAQWLGIRPGTDGALALGLMHVLLAEGLEDAAFVAQWVHGMGELREYVTPFSPARVAAITGIAATHIVDLAHAIGTAKGFAILMYTGLEYSNSGVQAIRAVLALQAIAGHLDRPGGKLIRTPGGTHLHRNTTATLPGTKPAIGAREFPLYAAMRNEAHASMLPKAILQGDPYPVRGMLISGSSIQTAWPNPELWRQAFATLDLLVVIDRFPTADAAWADIVLPATTMFEIESYQEFEGRVELRKRVVSPPGEARSDYLIFAELARRLGYGERWPQTERGMVELALQGTGIGYAQLAASADGVTLPQPEKRYEKYASGHLRADGKPGFNTPTGKLE
;
A
#
# COMPACT_ATOMS: atom_id res chain seq x y z
N MET A 1 -6.79 -66.28 -22.25
CA MET A 1 -7.93 -65.37 -21.98
C MET A 1 -7.58 -64.00 -22.57
N PRO A 2 -8.44 -63.39 -23.39
CA PRO A 2 -8.19 -62.08 -23.98
C PRO A 2 -8.25 -60.98 -22.91
N PRO A 3 -7.62 -59.81 -23.14
CA PRO A 3 -7.76 -58.65 -22.26
C PRO A 3 -9.21 -58.15 -22.29
N LEU A 4 -9.74 -57.84 -21.11
CA LEU A 4 -11.07 -57.24 -20.92
C LEU A 4 -11.14 -55.89 -21.66
N PRO A 5 -12.27 -55.57 -22.32
CA PRO A 5 -12.43 -54.31 -23.02
C PRO A 5 -12.46 -53.15 -22.03
N LEU A 6 -11.76 -52.07 -22.36
CA LEU A 6 -11.88 -50.75 -21.74
C LEU A 6 -13.37 -50.36 -21.75
N GLN A 7 -13.99 -50.33 -20.56
CA GLN A 7 -15.30 -49.74 -20.37
C GLN A 7 -15.24 -48.26 -20.77
N ALA A 8 -16.24 -47.87 -21.55
CA ALA A 8 -16.46 -46.55 -22.09
C ALA A 8 -16.31 -45.46 -21.01
N ALA A 9 -15.71 -44.36 -21.42
CA ALA A 9 -15.63 -43.13 -20.65
C ALA A 9 -17.00 -42.76 -20.10
N ASN A 10 -17.05 -42.43 -18.81
CA ASN A 10 -18.21 -41.84 -18.17
C ASN A 10 -18.66 -40.61 -18.95
N ASP A 11 -19.89 -40.66 -19.45
CA ASP A 11 -20.70 -39.51 -19.85
C ASP A 11 -20.98 -38.63 -18.62
N ALA A 12 -19.98 -37.85 -18.19
CA ALA A 12 -20.26 -36.69 -17.35
C ALA A 12 -20.94 -35.65 -18.26
N PRO A 13 -22.07 -35.05 -17.84
CA PRO A 13 -22.71 -34.00 -18.62
C PRO A 13 -21.68 -32.89 -18.89
N ASP A 14 -21.66 -32.39 -20.12
CA ASP A 14 -20.83 -31.25 -20.52
C ASP A 14 -21.33 -30.01 -19.77
N ILE A 15 -20.77 -29.77 -18.58
CA ILE A 15 -21.14 -28.62 -17.74
C ILE A 15 -20.59 -27.38 -18.43
N ALA A 16 -21.48 -26.61 -19.03
CA ALA A 16 -21.13 -25.37 -19.69
C ALA A 16 -20.39 -24.41 -18.74
N ASP A 17 -19.37 -23.76 -19.28
CA ASP A 17 -18.66 -22.71 -18.56
C ASP A 17 -19.61 -21.56 -18.21
N THR A 18 -19.47 -21.01 -17.01
CA THR A 18 -20.17 -19.79 -16.59
C THR A 18 -19.19 -18.63 -16.52
N GLU A 19 -19.60 -17.46 -16.99
CA GLU A 19 -18.79 -16.24 -16.90
C GLU A 19 -19.41 -15.30 -15.88
N VAL A 20 -18.63 -14.90 -14.88
CA VAL A 20 -19.07 -13.98 -13.83
C VAL A 20 -18.20 -12.74 -13.79
N ALA A 21 -18.87 -11.59 -13.72
CA ALA A 21 -18.25 -10.32 -13.43
C ALA A 21 -17.80 -10.28 -11.96
N GLY A 22 -16.51 -10.05 -11.70
CA GLY A 22 -16.03 -9.70 -10.37
C GLY A 22 -14.73 -8.88 -10.37
N LEU A 23 -14.12 -8.81 -9.18
CA LEU A 23 -12.84 -8.17 -8.95
C LEU A 23 -11.74 -9.23 -8.85
N CYS A 24 -10.58 -8.96 -9.45
CA CYS A 24 -9.42 -9.82 -9.33
C CYS A 24 -9.03 -9.94 -7.85
N GLY A 25 -8.87 -11.17 -7.37
CA GLY A 25 -8.58 -11.49 -5.97
C GLY A 25 -7.14 -11.87 -5.66
N VAL A 26 -6.19 -11.60 -6.58
CA VAL A 26 -4.77 -11.97 -6.41
C VAL A 26 -3.98 -10.94 -5.60
N CYS A 27 -4.39 -9.66 -5.62
CA CYS A 27 -3.74 -8.59 -4.86
C CYS A 27 -4.73 -7.49 -4.52
N ALA A 28 -4.31 -6.56 -3.66
CA ALA A 28 -5.09 -5.40 -3.19
C ALA A 28 -5.63 -4.45 -4.28
N ALA A 29 -5.16 -4.57 -5.53
CA ALA A 29 -5.51 -3.63 -6.59
C ALA A 29 -6.98 -3.69 -7.01
N GLY A 30 -7.65 -4.84 -6.86
CA GLY A 30 -9.04 -5.03 -7.26
C GLY A 30 -9.33 -4.75 -8.74
N CYS A 31 -8.53 -5.23 -9.69
CA CYS A 31 -8.85 -4.97 -11.11
C CYS A 31 -10.18 -5.62 -11.51
N GLY A 32 -11.01 -4.92 -12.30
CA GLY A 32 -12.27 -5.47 -12.80
C GLY A 32 -12.02 -6.51 -13.88
N VAL A 33 -12.61 -7.70 -13.70
CA VAL A 33 -12.35 -8.87 -14.54
C VAL A 33 -13.63 -9.66 -14.80
N ASP A 34 -13.61 -10.39 -15.92
CA ASP A 34 -14.58 -11.42 -16.24
C ASP A 34 -13.93 -12.79 -15.96
N ILE A 35 -14.56 -13.57 -15.09
CA ILE A 35 -14.02 -14.81 -14.55
C ILE A 35 -14.82 -15.97 -15.14
N VAL A 36 -14.14 -16.79 -15.93
CA VAL A 36 -14.70 -18.01 -16.52
C VAL A 36 -14.52 -19.15 -15.53
N LEU A 37 -15.64 -19.72 -15.11
CA LEU A 37 -15.73 -20.85 -14.21
C LEU A 37 -16.06 -22.12 -15.01
N HIS A 38 -15.31 -23.18 -14.76
CA HIS A 38 -15.61 -24.53 -15.22
C HIS A 38 -15.87 -25.40 -13.98
N GLN A 39 -17.07 -25.99 -13.88
CA GLN A 39 -17.47 -26.78 -12.70
C GLN A 39 -17.27 -26.03 -11.37
N GLY A 40 -17.59 -24.72 -11.35
CA GLY A 40 -17.45 -23.87 -10.16
C GLY A 40 -15.99 -23.50 -9.82
N ARG A 41 -15.03 -23.79 -10.68
CA ARG A 41 -13.60 -23.48 -10.49
C ARG A 41 -13.11 -22.46 -11.51
N ILE A 42 -12.27 -21.53 -11.09
CA ILE A 42 -11.63 -20.53 -11.95
C ILE A 42 -10.79 -21.25 -13.01
N GLN A 43 -11.22 -21.16 -14.26
CA GLN A 43 -10.51 -21.70 -15.40
C GLN A 43 -9.69 -20.60 -16.09
N ARG A 44 -10.29 -19.40 -16.24
CA ARG A 44 -9.65 -18.28 -16.94
C ARG A 44 -10.16 -16.94 -16.43
N ILE A 45 -9.29 -15.93 -16.44
CA ILE A 45 -9.63 -14.54 -16.08
C ILE A 45 -9.29 -13.63 -17.25
N LYS A 46 -10.23 -12.76 -17.62
CA LYS A 46 -10.10 -11.77 -18.69
C LYS A 46 -10.26 -10.36 -18.12
N PRO A 47 -9.62 -9.33 -18.71
CA PRO A 47 -9.90 -7.96 -18.33
C PRO A 47 -11.34 -7.62 -18.71
N ARG A 48 -12.12 -7.02 -17.79
CA ARG A 48 -13.47 -6.57 -18.14
C ARG A 48 -13.39 -5.32 -19.01
N LYS A 49 -14.09 -5.33 -20.15
CA LYS A 49 -14.19 -4.16 -21.02
C LYS A 49 -14.98 -3.04 -20.32
N ASN A 50 -14.59 -1.79 -20.54
CA ASN A 50 -15.24 -0.58 -20.03
C ASN A 50 -15.26 -0.42 -18.50
N HIS A 51 -14.64 -1.33 -17.74
CA HIS A 51 -14.41 -1.14 -16.32
C HIS A 51 -13.29 -0.12 -16.10
N ALA A 52 -13.44 0.78 -15.12
CA ALA A 52 -12.46 1.85 -14.82
C ALA A 52 -11.03 1.31 -14.64
N ARG A 53 -10.91 0.11 -14.06
CA ARG A 53 -9.66 -0.65 -13.90
C ARG A 53 -9.73 -2.02 -14.57
N GLY A 54 -10.19 -2.08 -15.82
CA GLY A 54 -10.35 -3.30 -16.62
C GLY A 54 -9.03 -3.91 -17.11
N ILE A 55 -8.16 -4.32 -16.18
CA ILE A 55 -6.80 -4.80 -16.49
C ILE A 55 -6.60 -6.20 -15.88
N VAL A 56 -5.89 -7.08 -16.60
CA VAL A 56 -5.39 -8.32 -16.03
C VAL A 56 -3.89 -8.44 -16.29
N CYS A 57 -3.11 -8.56 -15.22
CA CYS A 57 -1.66 -8.80 -15.30
C CYS A 57 -1.37 -10.31 -15.28
N THR A 58 -0.10 -10.71 -15.48
CA THR A 58 0.33 -12.12 -15.46
C THR A 58 -0.09 -12.87 -14.19
N ARG A 59 -0.09 -12.20 -13.03
CA ARG A 59 -0.56 -12.80 -11.77
C ARG A 59 -2.07 -13.09 -11.80
N GLY A 60 -2.85 -12.18 -12.39
CA GLY A 60 -4.29 -12.34 -12.56
C GLY A 60 -4.64 -13.44 -13.56
N THR A 61 -3.94 -13.54 -14.68
CA THR A 61 -4.18 -14.62 -15.67
C THR A 61 -3.81 -16.01 -15.13
N ARG A 62 -2.92 -16.05 -14.12
CA ARG A 62 -2.47 -17.26 -13.42
C ARG A 62 -3.13 -17.46 -12.06
N ALA A 63 -4.22 -16.73 -11.77
CA ALA A 63 -4.87 -16.76 -10.46
C ALA A 63 -5.27 -18.17 -9.98
N ALA A 64 -5.69 -19.04 -10.90
CA ALA A 64 -6.06 -20.42 -10.59
C ALA A 64 -4.92 -21.22 -9.95
N GLU A 65 -3.67 -20.96 -10.33
CA GLU A 65 -2.47 -21.60 -9.75
C GLU A 65 -2.28 -21.18 -8.28
N VAL A 66 -2.70 -19.97 -7.90
CA VAL A 66 -2.64 -19.48 -6.52
C VAL A 66 -3.82 -20.03 -5.70
N VAL A 67 -5.05 -19.91 -6.23
CA VAL A 67 -6.28 -20.30 -5.53
C VAL A 67 -6.31 -21.80 -5.26
N TYR A 68 -5.82 -22.60 -6.20
CA TYR A 68 -5.86 -24.08 -6.16
C TYR A 68 -4.50 -24.73 -5.94
N SER A 69 -3.51 -23.97 -5.49
CA SER A 69 -2.20 -24.55 -5.17
C SER A 69 -2.34 -25.67 -4.13
N PRO A 70 -1.62 -26.79 -4.30
CA PRO A 70 -1.56 -27.87 -3.30
C PRO A 70 -0.93 -27.41 -1.98
N ASP A 71 -0.17 -26.31 -1.98
CA ASP A 71 0.51 -25.77 -0.81
C ASP A 71 -0.37 -24.84 0.05
N ARG A 72 -1.66 -24.66 -0.32
CA ARG A 72 -2.59 -23.82 0.44
C ARG A 72 -2.75 -24.33 1.87
N LEU A 73 -2.73 -23.41 2.83
CA LEU A 73 -3.15 -23.71 4.20
C LEU A 73 -4.66 -23.92 4.21
N LEU A 74 -5.08 -25.10 4.69
CA LEU A 74 -6.48 -25.52 4.68
C LEU A 74 -7.13 -25.55 6.06
N TYR A 75 -6.35 -25.69 7.13
CA TYR A 75 -6.86 -25.90 8.48
C TYR A 75 -6.02 -25.15 9.51
N PRO A 76 -6.61 -24.71 10.64
CA PRO A 76 -5.84 -24.24 11.79
C PRO A 76 -4.85 -25.32 12.25
N GLN A 77 -3.66 -24.87 12.65
CA GLN A 77 -2.53 -25.73 12.95
C GLN A 77 -1.83 -25.27 14.24
N ARG A 78 -1.42 -26.22 15.07
CA ARG A 78 -0.65 -25.98 16.30
C ARG A 78 0.71 -26.64 16.21
N ARG A 79 1.75 -25.95 16.66
CA ARG A 79 3.12 -26.48 16.67
C ARG A 79 3.23 -27.66 17.64
N VAL A 80 3.81 -28.76 17.17
CA VAL A 80 4.12 -29.97 17.96
C VAL A 80 5.62 -30.32 18.03
N GLY A 81 6.45 -29.66 17.22
CA GLY A 81 7.90 -29.79 17.24
C GLY A 81 8.62 -28.61 17.90
N ALA A 82 9.96 -28.62 17.83
CA ALA A 82 10.74 -27.46 18.24
C ALA A 82 10.44 -26.25 17.32
N ARG A 83 10.54 -25.04 17.87
CA ARG A 83 10.31 -23.80 17.10
C ARG A 83 11.33 -23.74 15.96
N GLY A 84 10.85 -23.51 14.73
CA GLY A 84 11.67 -23.52 13.51
C GLY A 84 11.66 -24.85 12.73
N GLU A 85 11.19 -25.96 13.32
CA GLU A 85 11.11 -27.26 12.60
C GLU A 85 9.96 -27.33 11.59
N GLY A 86 8.97 -26.44 11.68
CA GLY A 86 7.80 -26.45 10.81
C GLY A 86 6.85 -27.64 11.02
N ARG A 87 6.88 -28.27 12.20
CA ARG A 87 6.01 -29.43 12.52
C ARG A 87 4.75 -29.00 13.24
N PHE A 88 3.62 -29.26 12.59
CA PHE A 88 2.29 -28.88 13.07
C PHE A 88 1.32 -30.05 13.07
N GLU A 89 0.37 -30.02 13.99
CA GLU A 89 -0.84 -30.84 13.96
C GLU A 89 -2.06 -29.97 13.64
N ARG A 90 -3.06 -30.54 12.98
CA ARG A 90 -4.35 -29.86 12.76
C ARG A 90 -5.09 -29.74 14.09
N ILE A 91 -5.68 -28.58 14.32
CA ILE A 91 -6.59 -28.32 15.44
C ILE A 91 -7.87 -27.66 14.92
N SER A 92 -8.90 -27.60 15.76
CA SER A 92 -10.11 -26.84 15.45
C SER A 92 -9.87 -25.32 15.58
N TRP A 93 -10.75 -24.53 14.94
CA TRP A 93 -10.76 -23.08 15.12
C TRP A 93 -10.99 -22.67 16.58
N ASP A 94 -11.86 -23.36 17.30
CA ASP A 94 -12.17 -23.03 18.70
C ASP A 94 -10.97 -23.24 19.62
N GLU A 95 -10.26 -24.36 19.45
CA GLU A 95 -8.99 -24.63 20.17
C GLU A 95 -7.93 -23.58 19.83
N ALA A 96 -7.82 -23.20 18.55
CA ALA A 96 -6.85 -22.20 18.10
C ALA A 96 -7.11 -20.84 18.77
N TYR A 97 -8.36 -20.37 18.74
CA TYR A 97 -8.71 -19.11 19.38
C TYR A 97 -8.56 -19.15 20.89
N GLN A 98 -8.97 -20.25 21.55
CA GLN A 98 -8.82 -20.38 22.99
C GLN A 98 -7.34 -20.27 23.38
N PHE A 99 -6.46 -21.00 22.70
CA PHE A 99 -5.01 -20.94 22.92
C PHE A 99 -4.45 -19.53 22.71
N ILE A 100 -4.86 -18.84 21.63
CA ILE A 100 -4.40 -17.48 21.33
C ILE A 100 -4.86 -16.51 22.42
N VAL A 101 -6.14 -16.52 22.78
CA VAL A 101 -6.70 -15.60 23.79
C VAL A 101 -6.06 -15.83 25.15
N ASP A 102 -5.93 -17.08 25.60
CA ASP A 102 -5.29 -17.41 26.87
C ASP A 102 -3.85 -16.89 26.92
N LYS A 103 -3.10 -17.06 25.84
CA LYS A 103 -1.71 -16.59 25.75
C LYS A 103 -1.60 -15.07 25.69
N LEU A 104 -2.46 -14.40 24.91
CA LEU A 104 -2.49 -12.94 24.86
C LEU A 104 -2.80 -12.35 26.24
N GLN A 105 -3.81 -12.88 26.93
CA GLN A 105 -4.19 -12.43 28.28
C GLN A 105 -3.10 -12.70 29.31
N ALA A 106 -2.47 -13.88 29.28
CA ALA A 106 -1.37 -14.21 30.19
C ALA A 106 -0.17 -13.26 30.00
N ILE A 107 0.23 -13.01 28.75
CA ILE A 107 1.33 -12.08 28.44
C ILE A 107 0.98 -10.65 28.89
N ALA A 108 -0.24 -10.20 28.62
CA ALA A 108 -0.69 -8.86 29.04
C ALA A 108 -0.69 -8.72 30.57
N ALA A 109 -1.08 -9.77 31.30
CA ALA A 109 -1.09 -9.78 32.76
C ALA A 109 0.32 -9.79 33.37
N GLU A 110 1.26 -10.51 32.76
CA GLU A 110 2.64 -10.66 33.27
C GLU A 110 3.56 -9.49 32.88
N HIS A 111 3.48 -9.03 31.63
CA HIS A 111 4.42 -8.07 31.05
C HIS A 111 3.80 -6.71 30.69
N GLY A 112 2.49 -6.56 30.87
CA GLY A 112 1.73 -5.42 30.38
C GLY A 112 1.22 -5.63 28.95
N PRO A 113 0.09 -5.00 28.57
CA PRO A 113 -0.50 -5.17 27.24
C PRO A 113 0.39 -4.64 26.11
N GLU A 114 1.33 -3.74 26.39
CA GLU A 114 2.34 -3.28 25.44
C GLU A 114 3.29 -4.38 24.97
N ALA A 115 3.39 -5.51 25.69
CA ALA A 115 4.22 -6.64 25.29
C ALA A 115 3.65 -7.43 24.10
N LEU A 116 2.53 -6.99 23.54
CA LEU A 116 1.84 -7.62 22.42
C LEU A 116 1.96 -6.76 21.18
N ALA A 117 2.19 -7.35 20.02
CA ALA A 117 2.29 -6.63 18.75
C ALA A 117 1.48 -7.29 17.62
N THR A 118 1.08 -6.49 16.64
CA THR A 118 0.54 -6.97 15.36
C THR A 118 1.42 -6.49 14.21
N TYR A 119 1.61 -7.34 13.22
CA TYR A 119 2.31 -7.00 12.00
C TYR A 119 1.46 -7.40 10.78
N THR A 120 1.13 -6.41 9.95
CA THR A 120 0.37 -6.62 8.72
C THR A 120 1.27 -6.51 7.49
N GLY A 121 1.29 -7.57 6.68
CA GLY A 121 1.94 -7.61 5.37
C GLY A 121 0.96 -7.34 4.23
N ARG A 122 1.51 -7.14 3.02
CA ARG A 122 0.73 -6.82 1.82
C ARG A 122 -0.25 -7.91 1.39
N GLY A 123 -0.06 -9.16 1.85
CA GLY A 123 -1.02 -10.24 1.63
C GLY A 123 -2.41 -9.93 2.21
N ASN A 124 -2.45 -9.03 3.21
CA ASN A 124 -3.66 -8.62 3.91
C ASN A 124 -4.10 -7.19 3.59
N PHE A 125 -3.64 -6.62 2.47
CA PHE A 125 -4.12 -5.32 2.01
C PHE A 125 -5.48 -5.40 1.32
N GLU A 126 -6.35 -6.28 1.81
CA GLU A 126 -7.76 -6.30 1.43
C GLU A 126 -8.40 -5.01 1.97
N PHE A 127 -9.15 -4.30 1.13
CA PHE A 127 -9.59 -2.94 1.42
C PHE A 127 -10.55 -2.90 2.63
N GLY A 128 -11.54 -3.80 2.65
CA GLY A 128 -12.46 -3.92 3.78
C GLY A 128 -11.74 -4.22 5.10
N LEU A 129 -10.79 -5.16 5.11
CA LEU A 129 -9.99 -5.45 6.30
C LEU A 129 -9.23 -4.20 6.80
N ASN A 130 -8.50 -3.53 5.91
CA ASN A 130 -7.66 -2.39 6.28
C ASN A 130 -8.49 -1.24 6.86
N GLU A 131 -9.61 -0.89 6.21
CA GLU A 131 -10.46 0.21 6.64
C GLU A 131 -11.22 -0.10 7.94
N MET A 132 -11.36 -1.39 8.28
CA MET A 132 -12.08 -1.80 9.47
C MET A 132 -11.20 -1.95 10.71
N PHE A 133 -9.89 -2.13 10.54
CA PHE A 133 -8.95 -2.34 11.66
C PHE A 133 -7.87 -1.26 11.72
N ALA A 134 -8.03 -0.16 11.01
CA ALA A 134 -7.05 0.92 11.00
C ALA A 134 -6.91 1.63 12.37
N PRO A 135 -5.69 2.04 12.76
CA PRO A 135 -5.47 3.02 13.82
C PRO A 135 -6.24 4.32 13.55
N ALA A 136 -6.76 4.95 14.61
CA ALA A 136 -7.35 6.29 14.52
C ALA A 136 -6.26 7.38 14.45
N GLY A 137 -6.52 8.41 13.65
CA GLY A 137 -5.63 9.56 13.43
C GLY A 137 -5.02 9.62 12.04
N PRO A 138 -4.26 8.59 11.58
CA PRO A 138 -3.63 8.61 10.26
C PRO A 138 -4.64 8.68 9.11
N ALA A 139 -4.29 9.44 8.07
CA ALA A 139 -5.07 9.55 6.84
C ALA A 139 -5.27 8.17 6.17
N GLU A 140 -4.25 7.31 6.24
CA GLU A 140 -4.28 5.95 5.71
C GLU A 140 -3.44 5.03 6.60
N SER A 141 -3.84 3.77 6.77
CA SER A 141 -3.02 2.78 7.46
C SER A 141 -3.34 1.37 7.01
N SER A 142 -2.32 0.51 7.06
CA SER A 142 -2.46 -0.93 6.88
C SER A 142 -2.14 -1.71 8.16
N ALA A 143 -1.83 -1.02 9.26
CA ALA A 143 -1.61 -1.68 10.54
C ALA A 143 -2.95 -2.15 11.10
N ASN A 144 -2.93 -3.28 11.83
CA ASN A 144 -4.14 -3.85 12.40
C ASN A 144 -4.22 -3.54 13.90
N ALA A 145 -5.13 -2.62 14.27
CA ALA A 145 -5.34 -2.12 15.61
C ALA A 145 -6.21 -3.05 16.50
N VAL A 146 -6.42 -4.32 16.13
CA VAL A 146 -7.26 -5.26 16.90
C VAL A 146 -6.85 -5.39 18.38
N LEU A 147 -5.58 -5.15 18.73
CA LEU A 147 -5.08 -5.23 20.10
C LEU A 147 -5.06 -3.87 20.85
N TYR A 148 -5.40 -2.76 20.19
CA TYR A 148 -5.51 -1.44 20.83
C TYR A 148 -6.57 -1.39 21.94
N PRO A 149 -7.76 -2.02 21.81
CA PRO A 149 -8.75 -2.07 22.89
C PRO A 149 -8.26 -2.87 24.10
N MET A 150 -7.25 -3.73 23.95
CA MET A 150 -6.60 -4.46 25.04
C MET A 150 -5.46 -3.65 25.69
N GLY A 151 -5.12 -2.49 25.14
CA GLY A 151 -4.08 -1.60 25.66
C GLY A 151 -2.70 -1.75 25.01
N SER A 152 -2.56 -2.56 23.94
CA SER A 152 -1.30 -2.56 23.18
C SER A 152 -1.24 -1.35 22.25
N PRO A 153 -0.13 -0.57 22.22
CA PRO A 153 0.11 0.46 21.21
C PRO A 153 0.79 -0.08 19.94
N ASN A 154 1.12 -1.38 19.89
CA ASN A 154 2.11 -1.92 18.95
C ASN A 154 1.47 -2.58 17.73
N ALA A 155 0.63 -1.83 17.02
CA ALA A 155 0.24 -2.20 15.67
C ALA A 155 1.26 -1.65 14.67
N THR A 156 1.68 -2.48 13.72
CA THR A 156 2.65 -2.10 12.69
C THR A 156 2.44 -2.88 11.39
N GLY A 157 3.26 -2.61 10.39
CA GLY A 157 3.26 -3.32 9.12
C GLY A 157 4.38 -2.83 8.21
N VAL A 158 4.21 -3.06 6.92
CA VAL A 158 5.21 -2.69 5.88
C VAL A 158 5.50 -1.19 5.82
N GLY A 159 4.63 -0.33 6.39
CA GLY A 159 4.79 1.13 6.42
C GLY A 159 6.13 1.60 6.97
N SER A 160 6.70 0.85 7.92
CA SER A 160 8.01 1.16 8.53
C SER A 160 9.20 0.99 7.58
N LEU A 161 9.03 0.33 6.43
CA LEU A 161 10.09 0.14 5.42
C LEU A 161 9.69 0.69 4.03
N CYS A 162 8.41 0.95 3.82
CA CYS A 162 7.84 1.23 2.51
C CYS A 162 6.72 2.26 2.64
N TYR A 163 6.55 3.08 1.63
CA TYR A 163 5.47 4.02 1.42
C TYR A 163 5.39 5.21 2.40
N VAL A 164 5.74 5.11 3.68
CA VAL A 164 5.51 6.24 4.61
C VAL A 164 6.43 7.43 4.35
N SER A 165 7.66 7.22 3.85
CA SER A 165 8.54 8.34 3.48
C SER A 165 8.03 9.04 2.22
N TYR A 166 7.59 8.26 1.23
CA TYR A 166 7.05 8.72 -0.06
C TYR A 166 5.65 9.32 0.06
N GLY A 167 4.76 8.61 0.72
CA GLY A 167 3.32 8.83 0.76
C GLY A 167 2.88 9.79 1.83
N MET A 168 3.67 9.96 2.90
CA MET A 168 3.25 10.75 4.06
C MET A 168 4.30 11.80 4.45
N ILE A 169 5.48 11.40 4.92
CA ILE A 169 6.44 12.32 5.55
C ILE A 169 6.92 13.40 4.57
N ALA A 170 7.42 13.00 3.40
CA ALA A 170 7.93 13.95 2.42
C ALA A 170 6.86 14.92 1.86
N PRO A 171 5.70 14.46 1.36
CA PRO A 171 4.69 15.37 0.79
C PRO A 171 4.09 16.30 1.86
N THR A 172 3.85 15.81 3.09
CA THR A 172 3.32 16.64 4.17
C THR A 172 4.33 17.72 4.55
N ALA A 173 5.62 17.40 4.56
CA ALA A 173 6.69 18.36 4.83
C ALA A 173 6.99 19.34 3.68
N VAL A 174 6.35 19.21 2.51
CA VAL A 174 6.53 20.12 1.36
C VAL A 174 5.27 20.95 1.13
N PHE A 175 4.10 20.31 1.01
CA PHE A 175 2.85 20.99 0.65
C PHE A 175 1.67 20.67 1.59
N GLY A 176 1.92 19.97 2.70
CA GLY A 176 0.90 19.75 3.74
C GLY A 176 -0.13 18.66 3.44
N GLU A 177 0.07 17.89 2.37
CA GLU A 177 -0.84 16.80 1.98
C GLU A 177 -0.11 15.44 2.00
N VAL A 178 -0.87 14.36 1.86
CA VAL A 178 -0.35 13.00 1.67
C VAL A 178 -0.52 12.57 0.22
N MET A 179 0.30 11.63 -0.29
CA MET A 179 0.19 11.17 -1.68
C MET A 179 -1.13 10.47 -2.00
N HIS A 180 -1.83 9.96 -0.99
CA HIS A 180 -3.19 9.44 -1.15
C HIS A 180 -4.16 10.49 -1.75
N ASP A 181 -3.98 11.77 -1.39
CA ASP A 181 -4.81 12.87 -1.87
C ASP A 181 -4.17 13.61 -3.04
N VAL A 182 -3.24 12.95 -3.74
CA VAL A 182 -2.51 13.50 -4.87
C VAL A 182 -2.60 12.55 -6.07
N SER A 183 -2.67 13.12 -7.27
CA SER A 183 -2.64 12.35 -8.52
C SER A 183 -1.74 13.02 -9.57
N GLU A 184 -1.16 12.24 -10.46
CA GLU A 184 -0.39 12.78 -11.59
C GLU A 184 -1.29 12.95 -12.81
N ASP A 185 -1.31 14.13 -13.41
CA ASP A 185 -2.15 14.45 -14.59
C ASP A 185 -1.45 14.06 -15.91
N ILE A 186 -1.10 12.77 -16.04
CA ILE A 186 -0.37 12.23 -17.20
C ILE A 186 -1.11 12.52 -18.52
N GLU A 187 -2.43 12.60 -18.46
CA GLU A 187 -3.33 12.88 -19.58
C GLU A 187 -3.05 14.24 -20.25
N HIS A 188 -2.58 15.23 -19.48
CA HIS A 188 -2.35 16.59 -19.94
C HIS A 188 -0.86 16.99 -19.97
N ALA A 189 0.04 16.08 -19.59
CA ALA A 189 1.48 16.34 -19.56
C ALA A 189 2.13 16.23 -20.95
N ASP A 190 3.07 17.13 -21.26
CA ASP A 190 3.97 17.05 -22.41
C ASP A 190 5.38 16.54 -22.03
N LEU A 191 5.72 16.55 -20.73
CA LEU A 191 6.87 15.88 -20.16
C LEU A 191 6.43 14.98 -18.99
N VAL A 192 6.81 13.70 -19.03
CA VAL A 192 6.59 12.76 -17.93
C VAL A 192 7.90 12.13 -17.50
N LEU A 193 8.25 12.27 -16.23
CA LEU A 193 9.35 11.54 -15.61
C LEU A 193 8.81 10.34 -14.84
N VAL A 194 9.28 9.15 -15.18
CA VAL A 194 9.10 7.96 -14.36
C VAL A 194 10.36 7.82 -13.51
N TRP A 195 10.29 8.16 -12.23
CA TRP A 195 11.46 8.26 -11.36
C TRP A 195 11.36 7.27 -10.19
N GLY A 196 12.26 6.28 -10.15
CA GLY A 196 12.30 5.28 -9.09
C GLY A 196 11.04 4.41 -9.05
N ALA A 197 10.39 4.21 -10.20
CA ALA A 197 9.18 3.42 -10.33
C ALA A 197 9.24 2.55 -11.58
N ASN A 198 8.58 1.40 -11.52
CA ASN A 198 8.41 0.49 -12.67
C ASN A 198 6.92 0.19 -12.89
N PRO A 199 6.16 1.11 -13.51
CA PRO A 199 4.75 0.92 -13.85
C PRO A 199 4.43 -0.41 -14.54
N PHE A 200 5.37 -0.98 -15.29
CA PHE A 200 5.18 -2.25 -15.99
C PHE A 200 4.92 -3.42 -15.05
N THR A 201 5.62 -3.45 -13.92
CA THR A 201 5.47 -4.50 -12.91
C THR A 201 4.58 -4.05 -11.75
N ALA A 202 3.97 -2.87 -11.84
CA ALA A 202 3.11 -2.34 -10.79
C ALA A 202 1.83 -3.17 -10.61
N SER A 203 1.16 -2.94 -9.50
CA SER A 203 0.00 -3.70 -9.06
C SER A 203 -1.10 -2.73 -8.64
N PRO A 204 -1.92 -2.24 -9.58
CA PRO A 204 -2.03 -2.66 -10.99
C PRO A 204 -1.05 -1.93 -11.94
N PRO A 205 -0.79 -2.46 -13.15
CA PRO A 205 0.05 -1.78 -14.14
C PRO A 205 -0.73 -0.73 -14.96
N GLU A 206 -1.66 0.00 -14.34
CA GLU A 206 -2.56 0.94 -15.03
C GLU A 206 -1.82 2.13 -15.65
N ASN A 207 -0.79 2.61 -14.96
CA ASN A 207 0.04 3.72 -15.44
C ASN A 207 0.80 3.37 -16.72
N MET A 208 1.01 2.09 -17.07
CA MET A 208 1.57 1.75 -18.38
C MET A 208 0.64 2.10 -19.54
N VAL A 209 -0.67 2.00 -19.36
CA VAL A 209 -1.64 2.39 -20.38
C VAL A 209 -1.58 3.89 -20.58
N ARG A 210 -1.67 4.64 -19.47
CA ARG A 210 -1.60 6.11 -19.44
C ARG A 210 -0.31 6.66 -20.07
N LEU A 211 0.84 6.05 -19.77
CA LEU A 211 2.13 6.45 -20.34
C LEU A 211 2.23 6.19 -21.86
N LYS A 212 1.70 5.06 -22.34
CA LYS A 212 1.65 4.77 -23.79
C LYS A 212 0.78 5.78 -24.53
N GLU A 213 -0.38 6.12 -23.96
CA GLU A 213 -1.28 7.12 -24.51
C GLU A 213 -0.63 8.51 -24.51
N ALA A 214 0.10 8.87 -23.44
CA ALA A 214 0.87 10.11 -23.41
C ALA A 214 1.93 10.19 -24.53
N GLN A 215 2.71 9.12 -24.74
CA GLN A 215 3.65 9.06 -25.86
C GLN A 215 2.94 9.15 -27.23
N ALA A 216 1.79 8.49 -27.38
CA ALA A 216 1.00 8.56 -28.61
C ALA A 216 0.48 9.99 -28.90
N ARG A 217 0.23 10.79 -27.86
CA ARG A 217 -0.07 12.23 -27.96
C ARG A 217 1.16 13.11 -28.22
N GLY A 218 2.37 12.55 -28.14
CA GLY A 218 3.64 13.26 -28.37
C GLY A 218 4.37 13.68 -27.09
N ALA A 219 3.91 13.27 -25.90
CA ALA A 219 4.60 13.59 -24.65
C ALA A 219 5.97 12.92 -24.59
N ARG A 220 6.99 13.66 -24.14
CA ARG A 220 8.32 13.13 -23.86
C ARG A 220 8.27 12.34 -22.56
N VAL A 221 8.63 11.05 -22.62
CA VAL A 221 8.75 10.21 -21.42
C VAL A 221 10.22 9.87 -21.17
N VAL A 222 10.69 10.17 -19.95
CA VAL A 222 12.04 9.82 -19.50
C VAL A 222 11.93 8.93 -18.27
N VAL A 223 12.71 7.84 -18.24
CA VAL A 223 12.77 6.92 -17.10
C VAL A 223 14.10 7.12 -16.37
N ILE A 224 14.03 7.50 -15.09
CA ILE A 224 15.17 7.66 -14.20
C ILE A 224 15.17 6.49 -13.22
N ASP A 225 16.08 5.56 -13.45
CA ASP A 225 16.17 4.30 -12.70
C ASP A 225 17.58 3.73 -12.85
N HIS A 226 18.15 3.16 -11.79
CA HIS A 226 19.43 2.45 -11.84
C HIS A 226 19.43 1.26 -12.81
N ARG A 227 18.26 0.68 -13.07
CA ARG A 227 18.08 -0.38 -14.07
C ARG A 227 17.34 0.17 -15.28
N ARG A 228 17.74 -0.27 -16.48
CA ARG A 228 16.93 -0.08 -17.68
C ARG A 228 15.69 -0.98 -17.58
N SER A 229 14.67 -0.48 -16.89
CA SER A 229 13.47 -1.23 -16.47
C SER A 229 12.60 -1.70 -17.63
N GLU A 230 11.67 -2.60 -17.34
CA GLU A 230 10.64 -3.05 -18.27
C GLU A 230 9.81 -1.88 -18.79
N THR A 231 9.48 -0.89 -17.95
CA THR A 231 8.84 0.36 -18.39
C THR A 231 9.70 1.09 -19.43
N ALA A 232 11.00 1.29 -19.18
CA ALA A 232 11.88 1.97 -20.13
C ALA A 232 11.95 1.24 -21.48
N ARG A 233 12.02 -0.11 -21.46
CA ARG A 233 12.06 -0.93 -22.67
C ARG A 233 10.72 -0.90 -23.42
N ALA A 234 9.61 -1.09 -22.71
CA ALA A 234 8.27 -1.16 -23.28
C ALA A 234 7.82 0.16 -23.94
N LEU A 235 8.22 1.29 -23.36
CA LEU A 235 7.94 2.63 -23.90
C LEU A 235 8.99 3.10 -24.91
N ARG A 236 10.10 2.38 -25.07
CA ARG A 236 11.30 2.86 -25.79
C ARG A 236 11.73 4.27 -25.32
N ALA A 237 11.52 4.54 -24.03
CA ALA A 237 11.76 5.84 -23.43
C ALA A 237 13.26 6.12 -23.30
N GLN A 238 13.63 7.41 -23.24
CA GLN A 238 14.96 7.79 -22.80
C GLN A 238 15.17 7.26 -21.37
N TRP A 239 16.30 6.59 -21.15
CA TRP A 239 16.66 6.05 -19.85
C TRP A 239 17.89 6.77 -19.31
N LEU A 240 17.77 7.33 -18.11
CA LEU A 240 18.87 7.90 -17.36
C LEU A 240 19.23 6.92 -16.24
N GLY A 241 20.31 6.17 -16.47
CA GLY A 241 20.84 5.18 -15.54
C GLY A 241 21.52 5.82 -14.34
N ILE A 242 20.73 6.21 -13.35
CA ILE A 242 21.23 6.87 -12.13
C ILE A 242 21.97 5.88 -11.22
N ARG A 243 23.04 6.32 -10.57
CA ARG A 243 23.68 5.56 -9.50
C ARG A 243 22.70 5.38 -8.32
N PRO A 244 22.47 4.17 -7.80
CA PRO A 244 21.54 3.94 -6.70
C PRO A 244 21.80 4.86 -5.50
N GLY A 245 20.73 5.47 -4.96
CA GLY A 245 20.80 6.34 -3.79
C GLY A 245 21.32 7.76 -4.05
N THR A 246 21.43 8.18 -5.31
CA THR A 246 21.91 9.53 -5.67
C THR A 246 20.84 10.45 -6.24
N ASP A 247 19.57 10.07 -6.14
CA ASP A 247 18.40 10.79 -6.67
C ASP A 247 18.29 12.22 -6.14
N GLY A 248 18.55 12.43 -4.85
CA GLY A 248 18.58 13.77 -4.25
C GLY A 248 19.62 14.69 -4.90
N ALA A 249 20.79 14.17 -5.26
CA ALA A 249 21.81 14.96 -5.95
C ALA A 249 21.38 15.33 -7.37
N LEU A 250 20.68 14.44 -8.07
CA LEU A 250 20.10 14.76 -9.38
C LEU A 250 19.03 15.86 -9.26
N ALA A 251 18.09 15.72 -8.32
CA ALA A 251 17.04 16.72 -8.11
C ALA A 251 17.62 18.10 -7.78
N LEU A 252 18.62 18.17 -6.88
CA LEU A 252 19.33 19.42 -6.55
C LEU A 252 20.12 19.98 -7.73
N GLY A 253 20.70 19.13 -8.59
CA GLY A 253 21.35 19.55 -9.83
C GLY A 253 20.40 20.13 -10.88
N LEU A 254 19.20 19.54 -10.99
CA LEU A 254 18.15 20.07 -11.87
C LEU A 254 17.66 21.43 -11.36
N MET A 255 17.46 21.58 -10.05
CA MET A 255 17.12 22.85 -9.43
C MET A 255 18.23 23.90 -9.58
N HIS A 256 19.50 23.50 -9.47
CA HIS A 256 20.64 24.38 -9.70
C HIS A 256 20.57 25.05 -11.09
N VAL A 257 20.40 24.26 -12.15
CA VAL A 257 20.30 24.78 -13.52
C VAL A 257 19.04 25.63 -13.69
N LEU A 258 17.90 25.12 -13.23
CA LEU A 258 16.61 25.78 -13.34
C LEU A 258 16.64 27.18 -12.69
N LEU A 259 17.22 27.31 -11.49
CA LEU A 259 17.28 28.56 -10.74
C LEU A 259 18.39 29.51 -11.19
N ALA A 260 19.51 28.99 -11.71
CA ALA A 260 20.59 29.81 -12.25
C ALA A 260 20.19 30.50 -13.56
N GLU A 261 19.29 29.86 -14.33
CA GLU A 261 18.84 30.35 -15.65
C GLU A 261 17.46 31.03 -15.60
N GLY A 262 16.83 31.13 -14.43
CA GLY A 262 15.53 31.79 -14.26
C GLY A 262 14.38 31.03 -14.90
N LEU A 263 14.45 29.69 -14.91
CA LEU A 263 13.47 28.79 -15.50
C LEU A 263 12.38 28.32 -14.50
N GLU A 264 12.42 28.80 -13.26
CA GLU A 264 11.33 28.62 -12.30
C GLU A 264 10.07 29.42 -12.66
N ASP A 265 8.92 29.01 -12.10
CA ASP A 265 7.76 29.89 -12.04
C ASP A 265 7.98 30.98 -10.99
N ALA A 266 8.54 32.11 -11.42
CA ALA A 266 8.86 33.23 -10.56
C ALA A 266 7.64 33.79 -9.81
N ALA A 267 6.44 33.76 -10.41
CA ALA A 267 5.23 34.26 -9.77
C ALA A 267 4.76 33.31 -8.66
N PHE A 268 4.76 32.01 -8.94
CA PHE A 268 4.46 30.99 -7.94
C PHE A 268 5.45 31.04 -6.78
N VAL A 269 6.75 31.08 -7.08
CA VAL A 269 7.82 31.14 -6.09
C VAL A 269 7.70 32.37 -5.19
N ALA A 270 7.49 33.56 -5.75
CA ALA A 270 7.40 34.79 -4.97
C ALA A 270 6.21 34.80 -4.01
N GLN A 271 5.06 34.25 -4.42
CA GLN A 271 3.83 34.30 -3.64
C GLN A 271 3.70 33.12 -2.68
N TRP A 272 3.99 31.91 -3.14
CA TRP A 272 3.52 30.67 -2.54
C TRP A 272 4.62 29.78 -1.95
N VAL A 273 5.88 30.17 -2.04
CA VAL A 273 7.01 29.39 -1.52
C VAL A 273 7.66 30.08 -0.31
N HIS A 274 7.99 29.30 0.70
CA HIS A 274 8.84 29.66 1.84
C HIS A 274 10.24 29.04 1.66
N GLY A 275 11.28 29.62 2.27
CA GLY A 275 12.64 29.05 2.21
C GLY A 275 13.37 29.14 0.85
N MET A 276 12.85 29.89 -0.12
CA MET A 276 13.43 29.94 -1.47
C MET A 276 14.86 30.53 -1.50
N GLY A 277 15.17 31.51 -0.64
CA GLY A 277 16.50 32.12 -0.59
C GLY A 277 17.55 31.10 -0.15
N GLU A 278 17.24 30.38 0.92
CA GLU A 278 18.03 29.29 1.48
C GLU A 278 18.19 28.16 0.47
N LEU A 279 17.13 27.80 -0.28
CA LEU A 279 17.22 26.80 -1.34
C LEU A 279 18.16 27.23 -2.47
N ARG A 280 18.09 28.48 -2.95
CA ARG A 280 19.00 29.01 -3.99
C ARG A 280 20.46 28.92 -3.57
N GLU A 281 20.76 29.32 -2.33
CA GLU A 281 22.10 29.17 -1.78
C GLU A 281 22.51 27.69 -1.70
N TYR A 282 21.63 26.84 -1.18
CA TYR A 282 21.90 25.42 -0.98
C TYR A 282 22.18 24.65 -2.28
N VAL A 283 21.51 24.98 -3.40
CA VAL A 283 21.73 24.31 -4.68
C VAL A 283 22.97 24.79 -5.43
N THR A 284 23.57 25.92 -5.04
CA THR A 284 24.73 26.52 -5.73
C THR A 284 25.90 25.53 -5.92
N PRO A 285 26.27 24.68 -4.95
CA PRO A 285 27.35 23.71 -5.11
C PRO A 285 27.04 22.53 -6.05
N PHE A 286 25.79 22.36 -6.50
CA PHE A 286 25.32 21.21 -7.29
C PHE A 286 25.40 21.48 -8.80
N SER A 287 26.55 21.94 -9.28
CA SER A 287 26.77 22.14 -10.71
C SER A 287 26.58 20.85 -11.53
N PRO A 288 26.18 20.93 -12.82
CA PRO A 288 25.99 19.74 -13.65
C PRO A 288 27.20 18.81 -13.69
N ALA A 289 28.42 19.36 -13.67
CA ALA A 289 29.65 18.56 -13.63
C ALA A 289 29.80 17.77 -12.32
N ARG A 290 29.51 18.40 -11.17
CA ARG A 290 29.55 17.72 -9.87
C ARG A 290 28.46 16.65 -9.78
N VAL A 291 27.25 16.98 -10.18
CA VAL A 291 26.11 16.07 -10.13
C VAL A 291 26.33 14.90 -11.07
N ALA A 292 26.94 15.11 -12.24
CA ALA A 292 27.35 14.04 -13.12
C ALA A 292 28.34 13.06 -12.47
N ALA A 293 29.33 13.57 -11.73
CA ALA A 293 30.28 12.72 -11.01
C ALA A 293 29.60 11.86 -9.92
N ILE A 294 28.60 12.40 -9.22
CA ILE A 294 27.85 11.70 -8.18
C ILE A 294 26.90 10.67 -8.80
N THR A 295 26.08 11.10 -9.74
CA THR A 295 24.94 10.34 -10.28
C THR A 295 25.33 9.37 -11.39
N GLY A 296 26.43 9.63 -12.09
CA GLY A 296 26.79 8.93 -13.33
C GLY A 296 26.02 9.39 -14.57
N ILE A 297 25.10 10.36 -14.44
CA ILE A 297 24.36 10.94 -15.57
C ILE A 297 25.21 12.04 -16.20
N ALA A 298 25.36 12.05 -17.52
CA ALA A 298 26.12 13.08 -18.21
C ALA A 298 25.61 14.49 -17.90
N ALA A 299 26.53 15.45 -17.70
CA ALA A 299 26.19 16.85 -17.40
C ALA A 299 25.27 17.47 -18.47
N THR A 300 25.46 17.10 -19.75
CA THR A 300 24.58 17.53 -20.85
C THR A 300 23.15 17.06 -20.66
N HIS A 301 22.93 15.80 -20.29
CA HIS A 301 21.58 15.29 -20.01
C HIS A 301 20.93 15.96 -18.79
N ILE A 302 21.71 16.37 -17.80
CA ILE A 302 21.21 17.11 -16.63
C ILE A 302 20.70 18.49 -17.07
N VAL A 303 21.49 19.23 -17.85
CA VAL A 303 21.10 20.54 -18.40
C VAL A 303 19.89 20.40 -19.32
N ASP A 304 19.93 19.47 -20.28
CA ASP A 304 18.82 19.22 -21.22
C ASP A 304 17.51 18.88 -20.50
N LEU A 305 17.59 18.13 -19.39
CA LEU A 305 16.43 17.76 -18.60
C LEU A 305 15.91 18.94 -17.78
N ALA A 306 16.79 19.76 -17.17
CA ALA A 306 16.39 20.97 -16.45
C ALA A 306 15.69 21.98 -17.37
N HIS A 307 16.21 22.18 -18.59
CA HIS A 307 15.57 23.01 -19.62
C HIS A 307 14.22 22.46 -20.04
N ALA A 308 14.12 21.15 -20.27
CA ALA A 308 12.86 20.51 -20.60
C ALA A 308 11.81 20.67 -19.49
N ILE A 309 12.22 20.58 -18.21
CA ILE A 309 11.35 20.83 -17.06
C ILE A 309 10.87 22.28 -17.04
N GLY A 310 11.79 23.25 -17.09
CA GLY A 310 11.45 24.67 -16.97
C GLY A 310 10.65 25.26 -18.14
N THR A 311 10.64 24.59 -19.29
CA THR A 311 9.91 25.03 -20.50
C THR A 311 8.68 24.17 -20.83
N ALA A 312 8.42 23.12 -20.05
CA ALA A 312 7.27 22.24 -20.25
C ALA A 312 5.96 23.01 -20.08
N LYS A 313 4.93 22.66 -20.86
CA LYS A 313 3.57 23.16 -20.60
C LYS A 313 2.88 22.36 -19.51
N GLY A 314 3.23 21.08 -19.37
CA GLY A 314 2.71 20.18 -18.35
C GLY A 314 3.75 19.12 -17.99
N PHE A 315 4.30 19.21 -16.79
CA PHE A 315 5.31 18.28 -16.28
C PHE A 315 4.78 17.44 -15.12
N ALA A 316 4.65 16.12 -15.36
CA ALA A 316 4.25 15.13 -14.36
C ALA A 316 5.44 14.28 -13.91
N ILE A 317 5.48 13.93 -12.62
CA ILE A 317 6.46 12.97 -12.07
C ILE A 317 5.69 11.78 -11.53
N LEU A 318 5.80 10.66 -12.23
CA LEU A 318 5.35 9.38 -11.71
C LEU A 318 6.46 8.74 -10.88
N MET A 319 6.25 8.70 -9.58
CA MET A 319 7.17 8.17 -8.58
C MET A 319 6.44 7.17 -7.67
N TYR A 320 7.20 6.31 -6.99
CA TYR A 320 6.71 5.49 -5.89
C TYR A 320 7.86 5.26 -4.90
N THR A 321 7.96 4.06 -4.35
CA THR A 321 8.83 3.74 -3.21
C THR A 321 10.32 3.56 -3.56
N GLY A 322 10.72 3.63 -4.84
CA GLY A 322 12.11 3.36 -5.23
C GLY A 322 13.15 4.30 -4.62
N LEU A 323 12.78 5.56 -4.35
CA LEU A 323 13.66 6.53 -3.69
C LEU A 323 13.77 6.29 -2.16
N GLU A 324 12.79 5.61 -1.55
CA GLU A 324 12.76 5.37 -0.10
C GLU A 324 13.86 4.42 0.37
N TYR A 325 14.30 3.51 -0.50
CA TYR A 325 15.32 2.50 -0.18
C TYR A 325 16.76 3.09 -0.22
N SER A 326 16.94 4.27 0.36
CA SER A 326 18.21 4.96 0.51
C SER A 326 18.27 5.72 1.84
N ASN A 327 19.47 5.98 2.36
CA ASN A 327 19.66 6.72 3.62
C ASN A 327 19.14 8.16 3.56
N SER A 328 18.89 8.70 2.36
CA SER A 328 18.38 10.04 2.12
C SER A 328 16.96 10.05 1.55
N GLY A 329 16.22 8.93 1.62
CA GLY A 329 14.96 8.75 0.89
C GLY A 329 13.94 9.88 1.11
N VAL A 330 13.67 10.26 2.36
CA VAL A 330 12.77 11.39 2.67
C VAL A 330 13.24 12.68 1.99
N GLN A 331 14.51 13.03 2.09
CA GLN A 331 15.03 14.29 1.55
C GLN A 331 15.12 14.27 0.02
N ALA A 332 15.43 13.12 -0.59
CA ALA A 332 15.42 12.96 -2.04
C ALA A 332 14.01 13.15 -2.60
N ILE A 333 13.00 12.57 -1.95
CA ILE A 333 11.60 12.72 -2.33
C ILE A 333 11.16 14.19 -2.15
N ARG A 334 11.49 14.82 -1.02
CA ARG A 334 11.24 16.26 -0.83
C ARG A 334 11.84 17.11 -1.95
N ALA A 335 13.09 16.86 -2.33
CA ALA A 335 13.76 17.57 -3.41
C ALA A 335 13.06 17.38 -4.77
N VAL A 336 12.58 16.16 -5.07
CA VAL A 336 11.83 15.88 -6.30
C VAL A 336 10.47 16.59 -6.32
N LEU A 337 9.74 16.58 -5.19
CA LEU A 337 8.46 17.29 -5.06
C LEU A 337 8.64 18.81 -5.17
N ALA A 338 9.66 19.36 -4.51
CA ALA A 338 10.02 20.77 -4.57
C ALA A 338 10.40 21.18 -6.00
N LEU A 339 11.21 20.38 -6.70
CA LEU A 339 11.57 20.62 -8.11
C LEU A 339 10.33 20.77 -9.00
N GLN A 340 9.35 19.87 -8.89
CA GLN A 340 8.12 19.96 -9.69
C GLN A 340 7.29 21.19 -9.33
N ALA A 341 7.24 21.55 -8.06
CA ALA A 341 6.48 22.70 -7.59
C ALA A 341 7.08 24.04 -8.02
N ILE A 342 8.40 24.24 -7.83
CA ILE A 342 9.07 25.50 -8.22
C ILE A 342 9.13 25.67 -9.75
N ALA A 343 9.08 24.57 -10.50
CA ALA A 343 8.91 24.59 -11.95
C ALA A 343 7.47 24.99 -12.37
N GLY A 344 6.55 25.21 -11.43
CA GLY A 344 5.19 25.68 -11.72
C GLY A 344 4.20 24.59 -12.10
N HIS A 345 4.43 23.34 -11.69
CA HIS A 345 3.60 22.19 -12.04
C HIS A 345 2.90 21.53 -10.85
N LEU A 346 2.72 22.26 -9.74
CA LEU A 346 1.86 21.84 -8.64
C LEU A 346 0.44 22.40 -8.81
N ASP A 347 -0.52 21.51 -8.67
CA ASP A 347 -1.95 21.72 -8.78
C ASP A 347 -2.44 22.36 -10.08
N ARG A 348 -1.78 22.04 -11.20
CA ARG A 348 -2.05 22.59 -12.54
C ARG A 348 -2.18 21.48 -13.59
N PRO A 349 -2.86 21.74 -14.72
CA PRO A 349 -2.99 20.77 -15.81
C PRO A 349 -1.64 20.20 -16.25
N GLY A 350 -1.57 18.88 -16.40
CA GLY A 350 -0.34 18.18 -16.78
C GLY A 350 0.70 18.04 -15.66
N GLY A 351 0.39 18.54 -14.46
CA GLY A 351 1.24 18.51 -13.28
C GLY A 351 0.81 17.50 -12.22
N LYS A 352 1.28 17.76 -10.99
CA LYS A 352 0.86 17.03 -9.79
C LYS A 352 -0.39 17.68 -9.21
N LEU A 353 -1.49 16.97 -9.14
CA LEU A 353 -2.79 17.50 -8.73
C LEU A 353 -3.08 17.13 -7.29
N ILE A 354 -3.54 18.10 -6.52
CA ILE A 354 -4.07 17.84 -5.18
C ILE A 354 -5.58 17.57 -5.32
N ARG A 355 -6.12 16.59 -4.59
CA ARG A 355 -7.54 16.27 -4.61
C ARG A 355 -8.34 17.47 -4.09
N THR A 356 -9.49 17.76 -4.71
CA THR A 356 -10.40 18.78 -4.17
C THR A 356 -11.01 18.26 -2.84
N PRO A 357 -10.90 19.01 -1.72
CA PRO A 357 -11.53 18.61 -0.46
C PRO A 357 -13.06 18.58 -0.53
N GLY A 358 -13.70 17.81 0.37
CA GLY A 358 -15.15 17.86 0.58
C GLY A 358 -15.98 16.81 -0.18
N GLY A 359 -15.41 15.63 -0.47
CA GLY A 359 -16.14 14.50 -1.07
C GLY A 359 -16.83 13.60 -0.04
N THR A 360 -17.72 12.74 -0.53
CA THR A 360 -18.25 11.63 0.26
C THR A 360 -17.18 10.53 0.33
N HIS A 361 -16.95 10.01 1.54
CA HIS A 361 -16.00 8.93 1.81
C HIS A 361 -16.72 7.74 2.46
N LEU A 362 -16.16 6.55 2.29
CA LEU A 362 -16.59 5.36 3.02
C LEU A 362 -16.30 5.52 4.51
N HIS A 363 -17.15 4.91 5.34
CA HIS A 363 -16.93 4.86 6.77
C HIS A 363 -15.74 3.95 7.10
N ARG A 364 -14.75 4.53 7.79
CA ARG A 364 -13.58 3.81 8.32
C ARG A 364 -13.86 3.47 9.78
N ASN A 365 -13.77 2.20 10.15
CA ASN A 365 -13.92 1.78 11.54
C ASN A 365 -12.55 1.87 12.24
N THR A 366 -12.18 3.08 12.63
CA THR A 366 -10.85 3.33 13.22
C THR A 366 -10.82 3.08 14.72
N THR A 367 -9.65 2.70 15.24
CA THR A 367 -9.47 2.41 16.67
C THR A 367 -8.33 3.25 17.26
N ALA A 368 -8.65 4.04 18.29
CA ALA A 368 -7.64 4.73 19.09
C ALA A 368 -7.04 3.82 20.16
N THR A 369 -5.80 4.10 20.56
CA THR A 369 -5.18 3.53 21.76
C THR A 369 -5.89 4.01 23.02
N LEU A 370 -5.87 3.21 24.09
CA LEU A 370 -6.45 3.61 25.37
C LEU A 370 -5.66 4.77 26.01
N PRO A 371 -6.31 5.64 26.79
CA PRO A 371 -5.62 6.64 27.60
C PRO A 371 -4.59 5.99 28.53
N GLY A 372 -3.40 6.60 28.66
CA GLY A 372 -2.33 6.10 29.52
C GLY A 372 -1.50 4.94 28.93
N THR A 373 -1.76 4.53 27.68
CA THR A 373 -0.93 3.54 26.98
C THR A 373 0.50 4.06 26.82
N LYS A 374 1.50 3.16 26.95
CA LYS A 374 2.91 3.51 26.69
C LYS A 374 3.12 3.94 25.23
N PRO A 375 4.17 4.71 24.91
CA PRO A 375 4.53 4.97 23.53
C PRO A 375 4.77 3.67 22.76
N ALA A 376 4.35 3.64 21.49
CA ALA A 376 4.60 2.52 20.59
C ALA A 376 6.11 2.29 20.41
N ILE A 377 6.49 1.03 20.14
CA ILE A 377 7.88 0.66 19.85
C ILE A 377 8.42 1.53 18.71
N GLY A 378 9.61 2.13 18.91
CA GLY A 378 10.26 2.98 17.92
C GLY A 378 9.81 4.45 17.92
N ALA A 379 8.86 4.86 18.76
CA ALA A 379 8.40 6.26 18.81
C ALA A 379 9.49 7.26 19.23
N ARG A 380 10.49 6.82 20.02
CA ARG A 380 11.64 7.64 20.42
C ARG A 380 12.62 7.83 19.25
N GLU A 381 12.89 6.77 18.50
CA GLU A 381 13.85 6.74 17.40
C GLU A 381 13.27 7.37 16.11
N PHE A 382 11.96 7.21 15.90
CA PHE A 382 11.24 7.67 14.71
C PHE A 382 10.03 8.54 15.09
N PRO A 383 10.23 9.71 15.73
CA PRO A 383 9.13 10.52 16.26
C PRO A 383 8.19 11.05 15.17
N LEU A 384 8.72 11.38 13.98
CA LEU A 384 7.90 11.80 12.84
C LEU A 384 7.00 10.66 12.34
N TYR A 385 7.53 9.44 12.24
CA TYR A 385 6.74 8.27 11.88
C TYR A 385 5.63 8.05 12.90
N ALA A 386 5.97 8.01 14.19
CA ALA A 386 5.00 7.77 15.25
C ALA A 386 3.89 8.85 15.29
N ALA A 387 4.24 10.12 15.12
CA ALA A 387 3.27 11.22 15.08
C ALA A 387 2.30 11.11 13.89
N MET A 388 2.77 10.66 12.72
CA MET A 388 1.94 10.55 11.52
C MET A 388 1.16 9.24 11.41
N ARG A 389 1.68 8.15 12.00
CA ARG A 389 1.17 6.79 11.82
C ARG A 389 0.43 6.26 13.04
N ASN A 390 0.68 6.79 14.23
CA ASN A 390 0.15 6.21 15.47
C ASN A 390 0.37 4.68 15.53
N GLU A 391 1.56 4.25 15.15
CA GLU A 391 1.96 2.86 14.94
C GLU A 391 3.36 2.63 15.53
N ALA A 392 3.64 1.37 15.88
CA ALA A 392 5.01 0.94 16.14
C ALA A 392 5.84 0.93 14.86
N HIS A 393 7.15 1.17 14.99
CA HIS A 393 8.11 1.05 13.90
C HIS A 393 8.69 -0.36 13.87
N ALA A 394 8.34 -1.16 12.86
CA ALA A 394 8.67 -2.59 12.82
C ALA A 394 10.18 -2.90 12.86
N SER A 395 11.06 -2.01 12.37
CA SER A 395 12.53 -2.20 12.47
C SER A 395 13.04 -2.29 13.91
N MET A 396 12.28 -1.77 14.88
CA MET A 396 12.64 -1.75 16.29
C MET A 396 12.09 -2.96 17.05
N LEU A 397 11.21 -3.77 16.44
CA LEU A 397 10.65 -4.96 17.07
C LEU A 397 11.71 -5.98 17.50
N PRO A 398 12.73 -6.34 16.69
CA PRO A 398 13.75 -7.28 17.14
C PRO A 398 14.47 -6.82 18.39
N LYS A 399 14.74 -5.52 18.52
CA LYS A 399 15.35 -4.93 19.72
C LYS A 399 14.44 -5.10 20.94
N ALA A 400 13.16 -4.76 20.78
CA ALA A 400 12.17 -4.89 21.84
C ALA A 400 11.97 -6.36 22.28
N ILE A 401 11.98 -7.29 21.34
CA ILE A 401 11.83 -8.73 21.60
C ILE A 401 13.06 -9.29 22.33
N LEU A 402 14.25 -9.06 21.78
CA LEU A 402 15.50 -9.68 22.25
C LEU A 402 16.10 -9.00 23.48
N GLN A 403 15.93 -7.68 23.60
CA GLN A 403 16.61 -6.86 24.61
C GLN A 403 15.65 -6.21 25.60
N GLY A 404 14.34 -6.18 25.30
CA GLY A 404 13.35 -5.51 26.15
C GLY A 404 13.49 -3.99 26.18
N ASP A 405 14.07 -3.37 25.14
CA ASP A 405 14.18 -1.91 25.00
C ASP A 405 13.29 -1.42 23.84
N PRO A 406 12.35 -0.49 24.09
CA PRO A 406 12.05 0.19 25.37
C PRO A 406 11.30 -0.63 26.41
N TYR A 407 10.70 -1.75 26.02
CA TYR A 407 10.05 -2.73 26.89
C TYR A 407 9.96 -4.08 26.17
N PRO A 408 9.78 -5.21 26.89
CA PRO A 408 9.71 -6.53 26.27
C PRO A 408 8.49 -6.68 25.36
N VAL A 409 8.69 -7.24 24.17
CA VAL A 409 7.63 -7.82 23.34
C VAL A 409 7.71 -9.35 23.44
N ARG A 410 6.57 -9.98 23.71
CA ARG A 410 6.45 -11.42 24.02
C ARG A 410 5.39 -12.13 23.18
N GLY A 411 4.37 -11.41 22.73
CA GLY A 411 3.34 -11.94 21.84
C GLY A 411 3.28 -11.18 20.52
N MET A 412 3.17 -11.87 19.39
CA MET A 412 3.09 -11.25 18.08
C MET A 412 2.09 -11.97 17.16
N LEU A 413 1.23 -11.20 16.50
CA LEU A 413 0.35 -11.68 15.43
C LEU A 413 0.89 -11.19 14.08
N ILE A 414 1.31 -12.09 13.22
CA ILE A 414 1.75 -11.80 11.84
C ILE A 414 0.63 -12.18 10.89
N SER A 415 0.30 -11.28 9.97
CA SER A 415 -0.84 -11.45 9.08
C SER A 415 -0.52 -11.07 7.64
N GLY A 416 -0.70 -12.01 6.70
CA GLY A 416 -0.44 -11.82 5.27
C GLY A 416 1.01 -11.40 4.96
N SER A 417 1.98 -12.01 5.63
CA SER A 417 3.39 -11.62 5.55
C SER A 417 4.38 -12.77 5.63
N SER A 418 5.59 -12.48 5.14
CA SER A 418 6.80 -13.23 5.42
C SER A 418 7.92 -12.24 5.74
N ILE A 419 8.01 -11.83 7.00
CA ILE A 419 8.98 -10.88 7.54
C ILE A 419 10.41 -11.34 7.25
N GLN A 420 10.73 -12.62 7.47
CA GLN A 420 12.07 -13.15 7.17
C GLN A 420 12.46 -13.03 5.69
N THR A 421 11.48 -13.02 4.78
CA THR A 421 11.74 -12.86 3.34
C THR A 421 11.81 -11.38 2.94
N ALA A 422 11.00 -10.54 3.58
CA ALA A 422 10.79 -9.15 3.16
C ALA A 422 11.72 -8.14 3.85
N TRP A 423 12.18 -8.43 5.07
CA TRP A 423 13.00 -7.51 5.87
C TRP A 423 14.50 -7.80 5.72
N PRO A 424 15.35 -6.77 5.87
CA PRO A 424 16.80 -6.98 5.98
C PRO A 424 17.14 -7.80 7.23
N ASN A 425 18.28 -8.49 7.17
CA ASN A 425 18.81 -9.33 8.25
C ASN A 425 17.81 -10.42 8.72
N PRO A 426 17.52 -11.43 7.86
CA PRO A 426 16.58 -12.51 8.21
C PRO A 426 16.97 -13.27 9.47
N GLU A 427 18.25 -13.35 9.79
CA GLU A 427 18.75 -14.06 10.97
C GLU A 427 18.36 -13.36 12.28
N LEU A 428 18.38 -12.03 12.30
CA LEU A 428 17.89 -11.25 13.45
C LEU A 428 16.41 -11.53 13.73
N TRP A 429 15.59 -11.67 12.69
CA TRP A 429 14.18 -11.99 12.83
C TRP A 429 13.95 -13.41 13.33
N ARG A 430 14.74 -14.38 12.88
CA ARG A 430 14.70 -15.76 13.42
C ARG A 430 15.02 -15.79 14.90
N GLN A 431 16.08 -15.08 15.31
CA GLN A 431 16.44 -14.97 16.73
C GLN A 431 15.30 -14.35 17.54
N ALA A 432 14.68 -13.27 17.03
CA ALA A 432 13.54 -12.65 17.70
C ALA A 432 12.35 -13.61 17.80
N PHE A 433 11.98 -14.29 16.71
CA PHE A 433 10.87 -15.26 16.73
C PHE A 433 11.14 -16.44 17.65
N ALA A 434 12.40 -16.85 17.80
CA ALA A 434 12.81 -17.93 18.68
C ALA A 434 12.43 -17.68 20.16
N THR A 435 12.41 -16.40 20.58
CA THR A 435 12.25 -16.00 21.98
C THR A 435 10.84 -15.52 22.34
N LEU A 436 9.90 -15.50 21.40
CA LEU A 436 8.51 -15.11 21.68
C LEU A 436 7.78 -16.22 22.47
N ASP A 437 6.92 -15.80 23.39
CA ASP A 437 6.02 -16.68 24.13
C ASP A 437 4.79 -17.07 23.31
N LEU A 438 4.40 -16.20 22.37
CA LEU A 438 3.36 -16.44 21.39
C LEU A 438 3.72 -15.80 20.04
N LEU A 439 3.69 -16.61 18.99
CA LEU A 439 3.69 -16.17 17.60
C LEU A 439 2.53 -16.81 16.86
N VAL A 440 1.65 -16.00 16.28
CA VAL A 440 0.56 -16.47 15.43
C VAL A 440 0.80 -16.00 14.01
N VAL A 441 0.66 -16.90 13.04
CA VAL A 441 0.79 -16.56 11.61
C VAL A 441 -0.55 -16.82 10.92
N ILE A 442 -1.15 -15.76 10.37
CA ILE A 442 -2.37 -15.82 9.55
C ILE A 442 -1.94 -15.66 8.10
N ASP A 443 -2.03 -16.72 7.31
CA ASP A 443 -1.58 -16.68 5.92
C ASP A 443 -2.33 -17.68 5.02
N ARG A 444 -2.14 -17.55 3.72
CA ARG A 444 -2.68 -18.41 2.67
C ARG A 444 -1.78 -19.61 2.40
N PHE A 445 -0.49 -19.47 2.72
CA PHE A 445 0.57 -20.44 2.45
C PHE A 445 1.48 -20.61 3.67
N PRO A 446 2.18 -21.74 3.82
CA PRO A 446 3.17 -21.95 4.87
C PRO A 446 4.42 -21.09 4.62
N THR A 447 4.36 -19.81 5.01
CA THR A 447 5.48 -18.87 4.84
C THR A 447 6.68 -19.25 5.71
N ALA A 448 7.85 -18.64 5.46
CA ALA A 448 9.03 -18.86 6.30
C ALA A 448 8.78 -18.52 7.79
N ASP A 449 7.87 -17.59 8.08
CA ASP A 449 7.49 -17.21 9.45
C ASP A 449 6.61 -18.27 10.11
N ALA A 450 5.78 -18.97 9.32
CA ALA A 450 4.92 -20.03 9.82
C ALA A 450 5.71 -21.13 10.52
N ALA A 451 6.94 -21.46 10.07
CA ALA A 451 7.80 -22.45 10.71
C ALA A 451 8.17 -22.12 12.17
N TRP A 452 8.07 -20.85 12.55
CA TRP A 452 8.35 -20.36 13.90
C TRP A 452 7.09 -20.16 14.73
N ALA A 453 5.90 -20.25 14.14
CA ALA A 453 4.65 -19.96 14.82
C ALA A 453 4.30 -21.00 15.90
N ASP A 454 3.51 -20.58 16.89
CA ASP A 454 2.79 -21.45 17.82
C ASP A 454 1.47 -21.92 17.18
N ILE A 455 0.79 -21.00 16.49
CA ILE A 455 -0.47 -21.25 15.77
C ILE A 455 -0.36 -20.70 14.35
N VAL A 456 -0.79 -21.50 13.37
CA VAL A 456 -0.95 -21.08 11.98
C VAL A 456 -2.44 -21.13 11.63
N LEU A 457 -2.96 -20.03 11.08
CA LEU A 457 -4.37 -19.87 10.72
C LEU A 457 -4.54 -19.72 9.19
N PRO A 458 -5.39 -20.54 8.55
CA PRO A 458 -5.59 -20.50 7.11
C PRO A 458 -6.49 -19.32 6.68
N ALA A 459 -5.94 -18.42 5.88
CA ALA A 459 -6.67 -17.28 5.32
C ALA A 459 -7.12 -17.51 3.87
N THR A 460 -8.25 -16.90 3.51
CA THR A 460 -8.83 -16.97 2.16
C THR A 460 -8.12 -16.09 1.14
N THR A 461 -8.20 -16.42 -0.14
CA THR A 461 -7.91 -15.45 -1.21
C THR A 461 -9.06 -14.45 -1.36
N MET A 462 -8.83 -13.32 -2.02
CA MET A 462 -9.91 -12.33 -2.22
C MET A 462 -10.92 -12.74 -3.31
N PHE A 463 -10.81 -13.95 -3.89
CA PHE A 463 -11.87 -14.57 -4.70
C PHE A 463 -12.88 -15.36 -3.84
N GLU A 464 -12.55 -15.61 -2.58
CA GLU A 464 -13.29 -16.51 -1.68
C GLU A 464 -14.11 -15.74 -0.63
N ILE A 465 -14.14 -14.40 -0.71
CA ILE A 465 -14.74 -13.51 0.29
C ILE A 465 -15.79 -12.59 -0.32
N GLU A 466 -16.68 -12.09 0.53
CA GLU A 466 -17.46 -10.88 0.26
C GLU A 466 -16.77 -9.67 0.91
N SER A 467 -16.64 -8.56 0.18
CA SER A 467 -16.04 -7.29 0.66
C SER A 467 -16.40 -6.16 -0.29
N TYR A 468 -15.64 -5.06 -0.29
CA TYR A 468 -15.78 -3.94 -1.21
C TYR A 468 -14.41 -3.40 -1.63
N GLN A 469 -14.41 -2.54 -2.65
CA GLN A 469 -13.22 -1.86 -3.14
C GLN A 469 -13.59 -0.46 -3.61
N GLU A 470 -12.71 0.52 -3.39
CA GLU A 470 -12.87 1.88 -3.90
C GLU A 470 -11.83 2.20 -4.99
N PHE A 471 -12.28 2.86 -6.06
CA PHE A 471 -11.44 3.42 -7.12
C PHE A 471 -11.90 4.84 -7.43
N GLU A 472 -11.10 5.85 -7.09
CA GLU A 472 -11.38 7.24 -7.50
C GLU A 472 -12.82 7.70 -7.15
N GLY A 473 -13.29 7.35 -5.94
CA GLY A 473 -14.65 7.63 -5.48
C GLY A 473 -15.73 6.67 -6.00
N ARG A 474 -15.40 5.65 -6.80
CA ARG A 474 -16.31 4.56 -7.18
C ARG A 474 -16.15 3.37 -6.25
N VAL A 475 -17.24 2.92 -5.65
CA VAL A 475 -17.28 1.77 -4.74
C VAL A 475 -17.88 0.57 -5.47
N GLU A 476 -17.23 -0.58 -5.43
CA GLU A 476 -17.73 -1.83 -6.01
C GLU A 476 -17.79 -2.93 -4.95
N LEU A 477 -18.84 -3.75 -4.99
CA LEU A 477 -18.94 -4.94 -4.16
C LEU A 477 -17.99 -6.02 -4.69
N ARG A 478 -17.07 -6.49 -3.85
CA ARG A 478 -16.36 -7.75 -4.08
C ARG A 478 -17.31 -8.90 -3.73
N LYS A 479 -17.77 -9.61 -4.75
CA LYS A 479 -18.58 -10.81 -4.59
C LYS A 479 -17.69 -12.04 -4.44
N ARG A 480 -18.10 -12.98 -3.59
CA ARG A 480 -17.47 -14.30 -3.50
C ARG A 480 -17.66 -15.05 -4.82
N VAL A 481 -16.56 -15.46 -5.43
CA VAL A 481 -16.54 -16.14 -6.74
C VAL A 481 -16.42 -17.66 -6.58
N VAL A 482 -15.63 -18.10 -5.60
CA VAL A 482 -15.42 -19.51 -5.29
C VAL A 482 -15.51 -19.74 -3.78
N SER A 483 -15.78 -20.98 -3.36
CA SER A 483 -15.81 -21.31 -1.94
C SER A 483 -14.39 -21.35 -1.35
N PRO A 484 -14.20 -20.90 -0.09
CA PRO A 484 -12.97 -21.12 0.66
C PRO A 484 -12.54 -22.60 0.65
N PRO A 485 -11.25 -22.90 0.47
CA PRO A 485 -10.76 -24.28 0.55
C PRO A 485 -10.62 -24.73 2.01
N GLY A 486 -11.02 -25.97 2.30
CA GLY A 486 -10.93 -26.54 3.66
C GLY A 486 -11.75 -25.73 4.67
N GLU A 487 -11.08 -25.29 5.73
CA GLU A 487 -11.61 -24.42 6.78
C GLU A 487 -10.99 -23.01 6.75
N ALA A 488 -10.43 -22.58 5.61
CA ALA A 488 -9.90 -21.23 5.48
C ALA A 488 -10.98 -20.17 5.74
N ARG A 489 -10.61 -19.08 6.43
CA ARG A 489 -11.50 -17.97 6.77
C ARG A 489 -11.01 -16.65 6.20
N SER A 490 -11.95 -15.75 5.95
CA SER A 490 -11.68 -14.35 5.65
C SER A 490 -10.81 -13.72 6.73
N ASP A 491 -9.75 -13.01 6.35
CA ASP A 491 -8.89 -12.30 7.32
C ASP A 491 -9.71 -11.38 8.21
N TYR A 492 -10.71 -10.68 7.64
CA TYR A 492 -11.63 -9.85 8.40
C TYR A 492 -12.34 -10.65 9.51
N LEU A 493 -12.91 -11.81 9.17
CA LEU A 493 -13.62 -12.65 10.13
C LEU A 493 -12.68 -13.28 11.16
N ILE A 494 -11.41 -13.52 10.80
CA ILE A 494 -10.42 -14.00 11.76
C ILE A 494 -10.20 -12.96 12.87
N PHE A 495 -10.02 -11.70 12.49
CA PHE A 495 -9.82 -10.62 13.46
C PHE A 495 -11.10 -10.21 14.19
N ALA A 496 -12.26 -10.20 13.51
CA ALA A 496 -13.55 -9.91 14.12
C ALA A 496 -13.91 -10.94 15.20
N GLU A 497 -13.66 -12.23 14.94
CA GLU A 497 -13.88 -13.31 15.91
C GLU A 497 -12.87 -13.25 17.06
N LEU A 498 -11.61 -12.91 16.79
CA LEU A 498 -10.62 -12.67 17.83
C LEU A 498 -11.06 -11.53 18.77
N ALA A 499 -11.51 -10.41 18.20
CA ALA A 499 -12.03 -9.28 18.97
C ALA A 499 -13.25 -9.67 19.82
N ARG A 500 -14.15 -10.49 19.28
CA ARG A 500 -15.30 -11.04 20.03
C ARG A 500 -14.88 -11.85 21.24
N ARG A 501 -13.85 -12.70 21.10
CA ARG A 501 -13.35 -13.51 22.22
C ARG A 501 -12.52 -12.72 23.23
N LEU A 502 -11.90 -11.63 22.79
CA LEU A 502 -11.20 -10.68 23.68
C LEU A 502 -12.17 -9.73 24.40
N GLY A 503 -13.47 -9.81 24.12
CA GLY A 503 -14.52 -9.12 24.88
C GLY A 503 -14.95 -7.75 24.34
N TYR A 504 -14.55 -7.42 23.10
CA TYR A 504 -14.86 -6.13 22.45
C TYR A 504 -15.30 -6.32 20.99
N GLY A 505 -15.97 -7.44 20.71
CA GLY A 505 -16.41 -7.81 19.35
C GLY A 505 -17.54 -6.96 18.79
N GLU A 506 -18.29 -6.25 19.63
CA GLU A 506 -19.36 -5.34 19.22
C GLU A 506 -18.87 -4.21 18.31
N ARG A 507 -17.56 -3.92 18.35
CA ARG A 507 -16.91 -2.94 17.48
C ARG A 507 -16.80 -3.39 16.03
N TRP A 508 -16.85 -4.70 15.77
CA TRP A 508 -16.68 -5.26 14.43
C TRP A 508 -17.82 -6.21 14.08
N PRO A 509 -18.56 -5.97 12.99
CA PRO A 509 -19.52 -6.93 12.47
C PRO A 509 -18.94 -8.35 12.36
N GLN A 510 -19.69 -9.35 12.80
CA GLN A 510 -19.26 -10.75 12.75
C GLN A 510 -19.62 -11.43 11.43
N THR A 511 -19.87 -10.64 10.38
CA THR A 511 -20.19 -11.09 9.02
C THR A 511 -19.54 -10.17 8.00
N GLU A 512 -19.15 -10.72 6.84
CA GLU A 512 -18.60 -9.94 5.72
C GLU A 512 -19.62 -8.93 5.18
N ARG A 513 -20.90 -9.31 5.11
CA ARG A 513 -21.96 -8.38 4.73
C ARG A 513 -22.08 -7.20 5.69
N GLY A 514 -22.04 -7.48 7.00
CA GLY A 514 -22.12 -6.44 8.02
C GLY A 514 -20.93 -5.48 7.94
N MET A 515 -19.74 -5.96 7.56
CA MET A 515 -18.59 -5.12 7.25
C MET A 515 -18.88 -4.14 6.10
N VAL A 516 -19.43 -4.64 5.00
CA VAL A 516 -19.80 -3.80 3.84
C VAL A 516 -20.88 -2.79 4.24
N GLU A 517 -21.90 -3.21 4.98
CA GLU A 517 -22.97 -2.33 5.45
C GLU A 517 -22.45 -1.23 6.39
N LEU A 518 -21.50 -1.56 7.28
CA LEU A 518 -20.82 -0.59 8.13
C LEU A 518 -20.02 0.42 7.28
N ALA A 519 -19.25 -0.04 6.29
CA ALA A 519 -18.47 0.83 5.41
C ALA A 519 -19.33 1.81 4.60
N LEU A 520 -20.56 1.45 4.25
CA LEU A 520 -21.48 2.28 3.49
C LEU A 520 -22.22 3.33 4.35
N GLN A 521 -22.09 3.30 5.67
CA GLN A 521 -22.75 4.27 6.54
C GLN A 521 -22.33 5.71 6.21
N GLY A 522 -23.30 6.62 6.16
CA GLY A 522 -23.08 8.03 5.84
C GLY A 522 -22.86 8.34 4.35
N THR A 523 -22.77 7.34 3.48
CA THR A 523 -22.55 7.56 2.03
C THR A 523 -23.82 7.85 1.23
N GLY A 524 -24.99 7.47 1.75
CA GLY A 524 -26.26 7.48 1.02
C GLY A 524 -26.47 6.29 0.08
N ILE A 525 -25.53 5.33 0.02
CA ILE A 525 -25.62 4.11 -0.79
C ILE A 525 -25.97 2.92 0.12
N GLY A 526 -26.94 2.11 -0.29
CA GLY A 526 -27.29 0.86 0.43
C GLY A 526 -26.61 -0.38 -0.15
N TYR A 527 -26.49 -1.43 0.65
CA TYR A 527 -25.92 -2.73 0.20
C TYR A 527 -26.63 -3.28 -1.05
N ALA A 528 -27.96 -3.26 -1.07
CA ALA A 528 -28.74 -3.77 -2.21
C ALA A 528 -28.46 -3.01 -3.51
N GLN A 529 -28.29 -1.68 -3.42
CA GLN A 529 -27.93 -0.84 -4.56
C GLN A 529 -26.54 -1.19 -5.08
N LEU A 530 -25.56 -1.35 -4.17
CA LEU A 530 -24.20 -1.74 -4.54
C LEU A 530 -24.16 -3.14 -5.16
N ALA A 531 -24.89 -4.11 -4.58
CA ALA A 531 -24.95 -5.49 -5.06
C ALA A 531 -25.60 -5.62 -6.44
N ALA A 532 -26.58 -4.76 -6.74
CA ALA A 532 -27.26 -4.69 -8.04
C ALA A 532 -26.40 -4.02 -9.12
N SER A 533 -25.38 -3.24 -8.76
CA SER A 533 -24.48 -2.62 -9.73
C SER A 533 -23.35 -3.57 -10.14
N ALA A 534 -23.18 -3.78 -11.44
CA ALA A 534 -22.09 -4.60 -11.98
C ALA A 534 -20.73 -3.89 -11.94
N ASP A 535 -20.72 -2.56 -12.05
CA ASP A 535 -19.52 -1.73 -12.13
C ASP A 535 -19.42 -0.75 -10.93
N GLY A 536 -20.08 -1.09 -9.82
CA GLY A 536 -20.09 -0.26 -8.62
C GLY A 536 -20.91 1.03 -8.73
N VAL A 537 -20.84 1.85 -7.69
CA VAL A 537 -21.59 3.10 -7.54
C VAL A 537 -20.60 4.23 -7.25
N THR A 538 -20.72 5.34 -7.99
CA THR A 538 -19.89 6.52 -7.77
C THR A 538 -20.41 7.32 -6.57
N LEU A 539 -19.54 7.54 -5.60
CA LEU A 539 -19.76 8.47 -4.50
C LEU A 539 -19.74 9.91 -5.04
N PRO A 540 -20.59 10.80 -4.52
CA PRO A 540 -20.50 12.22 -4.83
C PRO A 540 -19.09 12.75 -4.53
N GLN A 541 -18.42 13.29 -5.56
CA GLN A 541 -17.12 13.92 -5.44
C GLN A 541 -17.24 15.40 -5.85
N PRO A 542 -16.46 16.30 -5.22
CA PRO A 542 -16.40 17.69 -5.62
C PRO A 542 -15.81 17.81 -7.03
N GLU A 543 -16.15 18.90 -7.70
CA GLU A 543 -15.58 19.23 -9.01
C GLU A 543 -14.05 19.36 -8.91
N LYS A 544 -13.35 18.84 -9.93
CA LYS A 544 -11.90 19.02 -10.06
C LYS A 544 -11.59 20.50 -10.22
N ARG A 545 -10.72 21.03 -9.35
CA ARG A 545 -10.23 22.42 -9.40
C ARG A 545 -8.71 22.43 -9.42
N TYR A 546 -8.15 23.38 -10.15
CA TYR A 546 -6.72 23.68 -10.20
C TYR A 546 -6.40 24.88 -9.29
N GLU A 547 -5.12 25.03 -8.96
CA GLU A 547 -4.58 26.14 -8.16
C GLU A 547 -5.40 26.41 -6.89
N LYS A 548 -5.78 25.34 -6.20
CA LYS A 548 -6.60 25.39 -4.98
C LYS A 548 -5.90 26.16 -3.87
N TYR A 549 -4.57 26.14 -3.85
CA TYR A 549 -3.77 26.98 -2.97
C TYR A 549 -4.04 28.49 -3.20
N ALA A 550 -4.30 28.93 -4.43
CA ALA A 550 -4.56 30.34 -4.71
C ALA A 550 -6.02 30.74 -4.43
N SER A 551 -6.95 29.81 -4.70
CA SER A 551 -8.38 30.08 -4.59
C SER A 551 -8.98 29.84 -3.20
N GLY A 552 -8.19 29.35 -2.24
CA GLY A 552 -8.63 29.06 -0.87
C GLY A 552 -9.42 27.77 -0.71
N HIS A 553 -9.46 26.91 -1.75
CA HIS A 553 -10.17 25.63 -1.71
C HIS A 553 -9.34 24.48 -1.14
N LEU A 554 -8.06 24.72 -0.83
CA LEU A 554 -7.18 23.70 -0.27
C LEU A 554 -7.25 23.64 1.26
N ARG A 555 -7.33 24.80 1.92
CA ARG A 555 -7.30 24.90 3.37
C ARG A 555 -8.69 24.84 3.98
N ALA A 556 -8.81 24.18 5.12
CA ALA A 556 -10.08 24.08 5.85
C ALA A 556 -10.63 25.44 6.33
N ASP A 557 -9.76 26.44 6.51
CA ASP A 557 -10.16 27.80 6.89
C ASP A 557 -10.59 28.69 5.72
N GLY A 558 -10.61 28.15 4.49
CA GLY A 558 -11.02 28.85 3.27
C GLY A 558 -10.04 29.93 2.81
N LYS A 559 -8.86 30.06 3.45
CA LYS A 559 -7.85 31.05 3.06
C LYS A 559 -6.95 30.51 1.96
N PRO A 560 -6.42 31.36 1.07
CA PRO A 560 -5.35 30.95 0.17
C PRO A 560 -4.12 30.42 0.93
N GLY A 561 -3.47 29.40 0.39
CA GLY A 561 -2.26 28.78 0.88
C GLY A 561 -2.31 27.25 0.90
N PHE A 562 -1.30 26.65 1.52
CA PHE A 562 -1.15 25.22 1.73
C PHE A 562 -1.46 24.82 3.18
N ASN A 563 -1.71 23.53 3.43
CA ASN A 563 -1.92 22.95 4.76
C ASN A 563 -0.59 22.75 5.52
N THR A 564 0.26 23.77 5.51
CA THR A 564 1.59 23.81 6.11
C THR A 564 1.65 24.89 7.21
N PRO A 565 2.63 24.83 8.13
CA PRO A 565 2.76 25.83 9.19
C PRO A 565 2.88 27.28 8.68
N THR A 566 3.59 27.51 7.58
CA THR A 566 3.74 28.86 7.00
C THR A 566 2.54 29.28 6.14
N GLY A 567 1.66 28.33 5.79
CA GLY A 567 0.62 28.52 4.79
C GLY A 567 1.15 28.58 3.35
N LYS A 568 2.44 28.31 3.13
CA LYS A 568 3.14 28.27 1.84
C LYS A 568 3.73 26.87 1.61
N LEU A 569 4.15 26.60 0.38
CA LEU A 569 5.00 25.45 0.10
C LEU A 569 6.34 25.64 0.83
N GLU A 570 6.78 24.62 1.57
CA GLU A 570 7.92 24.66 2.50
C GLU A 570 9.25 24.24 1.86
#